data_AF-A0A2A5M2Z5-F1
#
_entry.id   AF-A0A2A5M2Z5-F1
#
_cell.length_a   1.000
_cell.length_b   1.000
_cell.length_c   1.000
_cell.angle_alpha   90.00
_cell.angle_beta   90.00
_cell.angle_gamma   90.00
#
_symmetry.space_group_name_H-M   'P 1'
#
loop_
_entity.id
_entity.type
_entity.pdbx_description
1 polymer ?
#
loop_
_entity_poly.entity_id
_entity_poly.type
_entity_poly.pdbx_seq_one_letter_code
_entity_poly.pdbx_strand_id
1 'polypeptide(L)' 'MSCDLINENKILNYLKENKKSAVNIRNIINKELNFIKCHRPDIVASWKYYQEFEKICKELD' A
#
# COMPACT_ATOMS: atom_id res chain seq x y z
N MET A 1 -23.08 0.09 19.36
CA MET A 1 -21.73 0.47 18.91
C MET A 1 -21.36 -0.46 17.77
N SER A 2 -21.31 0.04 16.54
CA SER A 2 -20.71 -0.74 15.46
C SER A 2 -19.21 -0.73 15.72
N CYS A 3 -18.59 -1.88 15.95
CA CYS A 3 -17.14 -1.97 15.91
C CYS A 3 -16.74 -1.58 14.49
N ASP A 4 -16.19 -0.39 14.33
CA ASP A 4 -15.61 0.06 13.08
C ASP A 4 -14.39 -0.80 12.78
N LEU A 5 -14.62 -2.01 12.24
CA LEU A 5 -13.54 -2.88 11.82
C LEU A 5 -12.69 -2.08 10.84
N ILE A 6 -11.41 -1.99 11.16
CA ILE A 6 -10.41 -1.54 10.21
C ILE A 6 -10.43 -2.56 9.07
N ASN A 7 -10.58 -2.07 7.86
CA ASN A 7 -10.52 -2.86 6.65
C ASN A 7 -9.59 -2.19 5.64
N GLU A 8 -9.27 -2.91 4.57
CA GLU A 8 -8.29 -2.49 3.59
C GLU A 8 -8.68 -1.18 2.91
N ASN A 9 -9.97 -0.98 2.64
CA ASN A 9 -10.49 0.26 2.06
C ASN A 9 -10.31 1.47 3.00
N LYS A 10 -10.56 1.29 4.31
CA LYS A 10 -10.33 2.34 5.32
C LYS A 10 -8.85 2.69 5.42
N ILE A 11 -7.96 1.69 5.37
CA ILE A 11 -6.52 1.91 5.35
C ILE A 11 -6.11 2.70 4.09
N LEU A 12 -6.56 2.28 2.91
CA LEU A 12 -6.24 2.96 1.65
C LEU A 12 -6.76 4.40 1.62
N ASN A 13 -7.99 4.65 2.09
CA ASN A 13 -8.53 6.01 2.20
C ASN A 13 -7.71 6.87 3.15
N TYR A 14 -7.33 6.33 4.31
CA TYR A 14 -6.46 7.03 5.25
C TYR A 14 -5.12 7.40 4.60
N LEU A 15 -4.50 6.49 3.85
CA LEU A 15 -3.23 6.74 3.17
C LEU A 15 -3.37 7.76 2.03
N LYS A 16 -4.50 7.76 1.32
CA LYS A 16 -4.81 8.76 0.30
C LYS A 16 -4.90 10.18 0.89
N GLU A 17 -5.52 10.31 2.05
CA GLU A 17 -5.66 11.59 2.75
C GLU A 17 -4.35 12.02 3.44
N ASN A 18 -3.56 11.06 3.94
CA ASN A 18 -2.35 11.31 4.74
C ASN A 18 -1.07 11.01 3.95
N LYS A 19 -0.70 11.96 3.08
CA LYS A 19 0.47 11.85 2.17
C LYS A 19 1.77 11.43 2.87
N LYS A 20 2.07 12.03 4.04
CA LYS A 20 3.28 11.73 4.81
C LYS A 20 3.32 10.25 5.25
N SER A 21 2.18 9.73 5.69
CA SER A 21 2.03 8.33 6.09
C SER A 21 2.18 7.40 4.89
N ALA A 22 1.57 7.74 3.75
CA ALA A 22 1.72 6.98 2.51
C ALA A 22 3.18 6.90 2.04
N VAL A 23 3.91 8.01 2.03
CA VAL A 23 5.34 8.05 1.65
C VAL A 23 6.18 7.21 2.60
N ASN A 24 5.97 7.33 3.91
CA ASN A 24 6.69 6.53 4.90
C ASN A 24 6.45 5.03 4.70
N ILE A 25 5.20 4.62 4.52
CA ILE A 25 4.85 3.21 4.28
C ILE A 25 5.44 2.73 2.95
N ARG A 26 5.39 3.54 1.89
CA ARG A 26 5.98 3.21 0.58
C ARG A 26 7.48 2.93 0.71
N ASN A 27 8.21 3.75 1.47
CA ASN A 27 9.64 3.57 1.68
C ASN A 27 9.96 2.26 2.43
N ILE A 28 9.18 1.93 3.47
CA ILE A 28 9.31 0.67 4.21
C ILE A 28 9.02 -0.51 3.29
N ILE A 29 7.88 -0.49 2.60
CA ILE A 29 7.46 -1.58 1.72
C ILE A 29 8.45 -1.78 0.57
N ASN A 30 8.96 -0.71 -0.03
CA ASN A 30 9.94 -0.83 -1.11
C ASN A 30 11.25 -1.47 -0.64
N LYS A 31 11.69 -1.21 0.59
CA LYS A 31 12.88 -1.84 1.17
C LYS A 31 12.65 -3.35 1.38
N GLU A 32 11.54 -3.73 1.99
CA GLU A 32 11.25 -5.12 2.35
C GLU A 32 10.83 -5.96 1.13
N LEU A 33 10.07 -5.39 0.19
CA LEU A 33 9.60 -6.11 -1.00
C LEU A 33 10.62 -6.21 -2.12
N ASN A 34 11.75 -5.49 -2.06
CA ASN A 34 12.72 -5.48 -3.16
C ASN A 34 13.15 -6.91 -3.55
N PHE A 35 13.45 -7.74 -2.56
CA PHE A 35 13.85 -9.13 -2.78
C PHE A 35 12.74 -9.96 -3.43
N ILE A 36 11.49 -9.81 -2.97
CA ILE A 36 10.33 -10.54 -3.50
C ILE A 36 10.00 -10.08 -4.91
N LYS A 37 10.03 -8.77 -5.19
CA LYS A 37 9.80 -8.22 -6.54
C LYS A 37 10.84 -8.72 -7.54
N CYS A 38 12.08 -8.91 -7.11
CA CYS A 38 13.15 -9.42 -7.97
C CYS A 38 12.95 -10.89 -8.36
N HIS A 39 12.55 -11.76 -7.40
CA HIS A 39 12.49 -13.20 -7.63
C HIS A 39 11.09 -13.72 -7.99
N ARG A 40 10.03 -13.08 -7.48
CA ARG A 40 8.63 -13.48 -7.60
C ARG A 40 7.71 -12.27 -7.79
N PRO A 41 7.89 -11.51 -8.89
CA PRO A 41 7.03 -10.36 -9.18
C PRO A 41 5.56 -10.77 -9.36
N ASP A 42 5.29 -12.01 -9.75
CA ASP A 42 3.95 -12.59 -9.91
C ASP A 42 3.16 -12.60 -8.60
N ILE A 43 3.81 -12.84 -7.46
CA ILE A 43 3.17 -12.80 -6.14
C ILE A 43 2.72 -11.38 -5.84
N VAL A 44 3.58 -10.39 -6.06
CA VAL A 44 3.29 -8.99 -5.79
C VAL A 44 2.19 -8.46 -6.73
N ALA A 45 2.18 -8.91 -7.98
CA ALA A 45 1.13 -8.59 -8.94
C ALA A 45 -0.25 -9.12 -8.52
N SER A 46 -0.32 -10.22 -7.76
CA SER A 46 -1.58 -10.81 -7.27
C SER A 46 -2.23 -10.04 -6.11
N TRP A 47 -1.49 -9.14 -5.45
CA TRP A 47 -1.96 -8.42 -4.27
C TRP A 47 -2.83 -7.22 -4.63
N LYS A 48 -4.14 -7.44 -4.72
CA LYS A 48 -5.14 -6.41 -5.05
C LYS A 48 -4.92 -5.07 -4.34
N TYR A 49 -4.91 -5.05 -3.01
CA TYR A 49 -4.83 -3.80 -2.23
C TYR A 49 -3.46 -3.13 -2.28
N TYR A 50 -2.39 -3.90 -2.50
CA TYR A 50 -1.07 -3.31 -2.72
C TYR A 50 -1.00 -2.57 -4.07
N GLN A 51 -1.63 -3.12 -5.12
CA GLN A 51 -1.74 -2.43 -6.41
C GLN A 51 -2.57 -1.14 -6.30
N GLU A 52 -3.60 -1.11 -5.47
CA GLU A 52 -4.37 0.12 -5.18
C GLU A 52 -3.54 1.14 -4.41
N PHE A 53 -2.74 0.70 -3.43
CA PHE A 53 -1.80 1.57 -2.71
C PHE A 53 -0.75 2.18 -3.64
N GLU A 54 -0.15 1.41 -4.56
CA GLU A 54 0.82 1.92 -5.52
C GLU A 54 0.21 3.00 -6.44
N LYS A 55 -1.07 2.90 -6.81
CA LYS A 55 -1.78 3.96 -7.55
C LYS A 55 -1.89 5.23 -6.73
N ILE A 56 -2.25 5.12 -5.44
CA ILE A 56 -2.27 6.26 -4.52
C ILE A 56 -0.90 6.92 -4.48
N CYS A 57 0.19 6.16 -4.33
CA CYS A 57 1.53 6.71 -4.30
C CYS A 57 1.92 7.43 -5.61
N LYS A 58 1.51 6.92 -6.78
CA LYS A 58 1.77 7.58 -8.07
C LYS A 58 1.03 8.90 -8.24
N GLU A 59 -0.13 9.08 -7.61
CA GLU A 59 -0.88 10.36 -7.62
C GLU A 59 -0.28 11.41 -6.68
N LEU A 60 0.66 11.00 -5.80
CA LEU A 60 1.33 11.86 -4.84
C LEU A 60 2.72 12.34 -5.31
N ASP A 61 3.30 11.68 -6.30
CA ASP A 61 4.54 12.05 -7.00
C ASP A 61 4.26 13.13 -8.06
#